data_AF-A0A970FUP1-F1
#
_entry.id   AF-A0A970FUP1-F1
#
_cell.length_a   1.000
_cell.length_b   1.000
_cell.length_c   1.000
_cell.angle_alpha   90.00
_cell.angle_beta   90.00
_cell.angle_gamma   90.00
#
_symmetry.space_group_name_H-M   'P 1'
#
loop_
_entity.id
_entity.type
_entity.pdbx_description
1 polymer ?
#
loop_
_entity_poly.entity_id
_entity_poly.type
_entity_poly.pdbx_seq_one_letter_code
_entity_poly.pdbx_strand_id
1 'polypeptide(L)'
;MNQFRIIGMADAENEITNHCSPSDFSDDLYDGVSLYRRKDKKPVVLLASKNADPARWKILDGASEFHFCSFTEATAFCQLRGYIFVKGGQQHESD
;
A
#
# COMPACT_ATOMS: atom_id res chain seq x y z
N MET A 1 16.45 0.70 -22.49
CA MET A 1 15.90 1.87 -21.76
C MET A 1 14.44 1.57 -21.49
N ASN A 2 14.06 1.34 -20.23
CA ASN A 2 12.66 1.11 -19.89
C ASN A 2 11.92 2.46 -19.95
N GLN A 3 10.89 2.51 -20.77
CA GLN A 3 10.07 3.70 -20.97
C GLN A 3 9.02 3.74 -19.85
N PHE A 4 9.17 4.67 -18.91
CA PHE A 4 8.13 4.90 -17.90
C PHE A 4 6.98 5.70 -18.52
N ARG A 5 5.76 5.19 -18.39
CA ARG A 5 4.54 5.90 -18.81
C ARG A 5 3.82 6.42 -17.57
N ILE A 6 3.93 7.71 -17.32
CA ILE A 6 3.15 8.36 -16.26
C ILE A 6 1.71 8.47 -16.77
N ILE A 7 0.80 7.74 -16.11
CA ILE A 7 -0.63 7.68 -16.46
C ILE A 7 -1.49 8.69 -15.66
N GLY A 8 -0.89 9.38 -14.70
CA GLY A 8 -1.52 10.49 -13.97
C GLY A 8 -0.66 10.96 -12.78
N MET A 9 -0.82 12.23 -12.39
CA MET A 9 -0.36 12.76 -11.11
C MET A 9 -1.57 13.34 -10.40
N ALA A 10 -1.90 12.83 -9.22
CA ALA A 10 -3.02 13.31 -8.42
C ALA A 10 -2.48 14.20 -7.30
N ASP A 11 -2.75 15.50 -7.39
CA ASP A 11 -2.21 16.52 -6.48
C ASP A 11 -3.14 16.86 -5.30
N ALA A 12 -4.27 16.16 -5.18
CA ALA A 12 -5.25 16.45 -4.16
C ALA A 12 -5.21 15.36 -3.10
N GLU A 13 -4.73 15.74 -1.91
CA GLU A 13 -4.42 14.84 -0.79
C GLU A 13 -5.56 13.87 -0.45
N ASN A 14 -6.82 14.23 -0.69
CA ASN A 14 -7.98 13.36 -0.49
C ASN A 14 -8.40 12.55 -1.72
N GLU A 15 -8.12 13.03 -2.95
CA GLU A 15 -8.66 12.44 -4.19
C GLU A 15 -8.10 11.05 -4.43
N ILE A 16 -6.81 10.81 -4.12
CA ILE A 16 -6.21 9.47 -4.25
C ILE A 16 -6.94 8.49 -3.33
N THR A 17 -7.14 8.88 -2.08
CA THR A 17 -7.81 8.00 -1.10
C THR A 17 -9.29 7.79 -1.42
N ASN A 18 -9.95 8.75 -2.08
CA ASN A 18 -11.36 8.65 -2.46
C ASN A 18 -11.55 7.80 -3.73
N HIS A 19 -10.74 8.02 -4.76
CA HIS A 19 -10.97 7.49 -6.10
C HIS A 19 -10.14 6.24 -6.45
N CYS A 20 -8.98 6.03 -5.82
CA CYS A 20 -8.13 4.88 -6.13
C CYS A 20 -8.44 3.69 -5.23
N SER A 21 -8.65 2.51 -5.78
CA SER A 21 -8.65 1.23 -5.07
C SER A 21 -7.23 0.78 -4.70
N PRO A 22 -7.05 -0.11 -3.70
CA PRO A 22 -5.74 -0.70 -3.44
C PRO A 22 -5.13 -1.37 -4.67
N SER A 23 -5.95 -2.05 -5.50
CA SER A 23 -5.52 -2.72 -6.73
C SER A 23 -4.96 -1.79 -7.80
N ASP A 24 -5.27 -0.48 -7.76
CA ASP A 24 -4.66 0.50 -8.67
C ASP A 24 -3.15 0.70 -8.41
N PHE A 25 -2.65 0.21 -7.28
CA PHE A 25 -1.25 0.24 -6.88
C PHE A 25 -0.54 -1.13 -7.04
N SER A 26 -1.21 -2.13 -7.61
CA SER A 26 -0.59 -3.42 -7.92
C SER A 26 0.46 -3.25 -9.02
N ASP A 27 1.54 -4.03 -8.94
CA ASP A 27 2.60 -4.12 -9.94
C ASP A 27 2.89 -5.58 -10.32
N ASP A 28 3.96 -5.86 -11.06
CA ASP A 28 4.30 -7.22 -11.48
C ASP A 28 4.64 -8.15 -10.30
N LEU A 29 5.12 -7.61 -9.19
CA LEU A 29 5.61 -8.35 -8.03
C LEU A 29 4.64 -8.33 -6.84
N TYR A 30 3.82 -7.29 -6.74
CA TYR A 30 2.99 -7.00 -5.58
C TYR A 30 1.53 -6.72 -5.94
N ASP A 31 0.61 -7.22 -5.11
CA ASP A 31 -0.81 -6.88 -5.16
C ASP A 31 -1.16 -5.87 -4.07
N GLY A 32 -1.90 -4.82 -4.43
CA GLY A 32 -2.42 -3.83 -3.49
C GLY A 32 -3.55 -4.40 -2.64
N VAL A 33 -3.31 -4.52 -1.33
CA VAL A 33 -4.22 -5.18 -0.38
C VAL A 33 -5.05 -4.17 0.38
N SER A 34 -4.45 -3.07 0.84
CA SER A 34 -5.14 -2.07 1.65
C SER A 34 -4.61 -0.67 1.40
N LEU A 35 -5.52 0.29 1.43
CA LEU A 35 -5.24 1.71 1.33
C LEU A 35 -5.53 2.36 2.68
N TYR A 36 -4.51 3.03 3.18
CA TYR A 36 -4.52 3.87 4.36
C TYR A 36 -4.29 5.32 3.95
N ARG A 37 -4.48 6.22 4.91
CA ARG A 37 -4.10 7.62 4.80
C ARG A 37 -3.37 8.09 6.05
N ARG A 38 -2.45 9.02 5.85
CA ARG A 38 -1.82 9.77 6.94
C ARG A 38 -2.73 10.89 7.44
N LYS A 39 -2.32 11.54 8.54
CA LYS A 39 -3.01 12.73 9.07
C LYS A 39 -2.98 13.92 8.10
N ASP A 40 -1.91 14.05 7.31
CA ASP A 40 -1.79 15.00 6.20
C ASP A 40 -2.48 14.49 4.92
N LYS A 41 -3.43 13.55 5.06
CA LYS A 41 -4.27 12.95 4.01
C LYS A 41 -3.53 12.16 2.93
N LYS A 42 -2.20 12.17 2.90
CA LYS A 42 -1.41 11.41 1.92
C LYS A 42 -1.71 9.90 1.97
N PRO A 43 -1.76 9.22 0.81
CA PRO A 43 -2.04 7.80 0.74
C PRO A 43 -0.87 6.99 1.28
N VAL A 44 -1.18 5.86 1.92
CA VAL A 44 -0.23 4.82 2.30
C VAL A 44 -0.81 3.49 1.84
N VAL A 45 -0.02 2.66 1.16
CA VAL A 45 -0.51 1.42 0.55
C VAL A 45 0.17 0.23 1.21
N LEU A 46 -0.62 -0.75 1.63
CA LEU A 46 -0.15 -2.08 2.02
C LEU A 46 -0.29 -3.03 0.83
N LEU A 47 0.80 -3.71 0.52
CA LEU A 47 0.96 -4.59 -0.62
C LEU A 47 1.38 -5.99 -0.14
N ALA A 48 0.93 -7.02 -0.85
CA ALA A 48 1.35 -8.41 -0.66
C ALA A 48 2.14 -8.90 -1.87
N SER A 49 3.26 -9.58 -1.63
CA SER A 49 4.07 -10.19 -2.69
C SER A 49 3.31 -11.36 -3.31
N LYS A 50 3.30 -11.43 -4.64
CA LYS A 50 2.66 -12.52 -5.40
C LYS A 50 3.38 -13.86 -5.24
N ASN A 51 4.70 -13.81 -5.07
CA ASN A 51 5.56 -15.00 -5.07
C ASN A 51 6.33 -15.20 -3.74
N ALA A 52 6.06 -14.37 -2.72
CA ALA A 52 6.81 -14.30 -1.46
C ALA A 52 8.32 -13.96 -1.60
N ASP A 53 8.76 -13.59 -2.80
CA ASP A 53 10.07 -13.01 -3.12
C ASP A 53 9.85 -11.82 -4.08
N PRO A 54 10.13 -10.55 -3.68
CA PRO A 54 10.73 -10.11 -2.42
C PRO A 54 9.76 -10.23 -1.23
N ALA A 55 10.18 -9.75 -0.04
CA ALA A 55 9.46 -9.87 1.24
C ALA A 55 7.92 -9.80 1.11
N ARG A 56 7.25 -10.71 1.83
CA ARG A 56 5.82 -11.02 1.67
C ARG A 56 4.91 -9.80 1.80
N TRP A 57 5.26 -8.84 2.65
CA TRP A 57 4.45 -7.65 2.88
C TRP A 57 5.29 -6.39 2.68
N LYS A 58 4.72 -5.40 1.98
CA LYS A 58 5.36 -4.11 1.71
C LYS A 58 4.40 -2.97 2.04
N ILE A 59 4.88 -1.94 2.72
CA ILE A 59 4.15 -0.68 2.91
C ILE A 59 4.85 0.42 2.13
N LEU A 60 4.09 1.14 1.30
CA LEU A 60 4.54 2.34 0.59
C LEU A 60 3.96 3.59 1.24
N ASP A 61 4.84 4.48 1.72
CA ASP A 61 4.52 5.82 2.22
C ASP A 61 5.34 6.86 1.44
N GLY A 62 4.73 7.39 0.37
CA GLY A 62 5.41 8.28 -0.56
C GLY A 62 6.60 7.58 -1.24
N ALA A 63 7.82 8.08 -0.98
CA ALA A 63 9.07 7.50 -1.51
C ALA A 63 9.70 6.47 -0.57
N SER A 64 9.07 6.18 0.58
CA SER A 64 9.59 5.22 1.56
C SER A 64 8.92 3.86 1.40
N GLU A 65 9.73 2.81 1.40
CA GLU A 65 9.27 1.42 1.38
C GLU A 65 9.65 0.73 2.68
N PHE A 66 8.72 -0.04 3.26
CA PHE A 66 8.94 -0.83 4.46
C PHE A 66 8.53 -2.27 4.20
N HIS A 67 9.41 -3.23 4.51
CA HIS A 67 9.20 -4.64 4.23
C HIS A 67 9.00 -5.42 5.53
N PHE A 68 8.05 -6.36 5.50
CA PHE A 68 7.71 -7.19 6.65
C PHE A 68 7.55 -8.65 6.23
N CYS A 69 7.81 -9.54 7.19
CA CYS A 69 7.68 -10.98 6.98
C CYS A 69 6.23 -11.44 7.16
N SER A 70 5.45 -10.75 8.00
CA SER A 70 4.06 -11.10 8.32
C SER A 70 3.08 -9.93 8.15
N PHE A 71 1.82 -10.27 7.94
CA PHE A 71 0.72 -9.30 7.85
C PHE A 71 0.55 -8.55 9.17
N THR A 72 0.69 -9.28 10.28
CA THR A 72 0.58 -8.75 11.64
C THR A 72 1.61 -7.67 11.91
N GLU A 73 2.87 -7.87 11.51
CA GLU A 73 3.91 -6.84 11.66
C GLU A 73 3.61 -5.61 10.81
N ALA A 74 3.19 -5.80 9.57
CA ALA A 74 2.86 -4.70 8.66
C ALA A 74 1.68 -3.87 9.21
N THR A 75 0.61 -4.53 9.66
CA THR A 75 -0.56 -3.85 10.23
C THR A 75 -0.26 -3.18 11.57
N ALA A 76 0.54 -3.80 12.43
CA ALA A 76 1.03 -3.20 13.66
C ALA A 76 1.88 -1.93 13.38
N PHE A 77 2.70 -1.95 12.32
CA PHE A 77 3.43 -0.76 11.87
C PHE A 77 2.48 0.36 11.43
N CYS A 78 1.44 0.06 10.65
CA CYS A 78 0.42 1.05 10.27
C CYS A 78 -0.24 1.68 11.50
N GLN A 79 -0.58 0.87 12.51
CA GLN A 79 -1.18 1.36 13.76
C GLN A 79 -0.21 2.24 14.55
N LEU A 80 1.05 1.81 14.71
CA LEU A 80 2.10 2.56 15.41
C LEU A 80 2.34 3.94 14.77
N ARG A 81 2.28 4.01 13.44
CA ARG A 81 2.42 5.27 12.68
C ARG A 81 1.16 6.14 12.69
N GLY A 82 0.05 5.63 13.21
CA GLY A 82 -1.23 6.33 13.27
C GLY A 82 -1.87 6.51 11.90
N TYR A 83 -1.64 5.58 10.97
CA TYR A 83 -2.30 5.58 9.67
C TYR A 83 -3.77 5.21 9.83
N ILE A 84 -4.64 5.94 9.13
CA ILE A 84 -6.09 5.77 9.17
C ILE A 84 -6.46 4.86 8.00
N PHE A 85 -7.08 3.72 8.31
CA PHE A 85 -7.58 2.82 7.27
C PHE A 85 -8.68 3.49 6.43
N VAL A 86 -8.62 3.31 5.11
CA VAL A 86 -9.58 3.89 4.16
C VAL A 86 -10.41 2.80 3.49
N LYS A 87 -9.74 1.84 2.81
CA LYS A 87 -10.41 0.75 2.07
C LYS A 87 -9.46 -0.41 1.81
N GLY A 88 -10.04 -1.56 1.47
CA GLY A 88 -9.30 -2.80 1.19
C GLY A 88 -9.55 -3.86 2.25
N GLY A 89 -8.71 -4.88 2.28
CA GLY A 89 -8.85 -6.03 3.17
C GLY A 89 -9.61 -7.17 2.50
N GLN A 90 -8.86 -8.13 1.97
CA GLN A 90 -9.34 -9.51 1.86
C GLN A 90 -8.49 -10.37 2.80
N GLN A 91 -9.17 -11.09 3.68
CA GLN A 91 -8.82 -12.40 4.25
C GLN A 91 -7.34 -12.83 4.14
N HIS A 92 -6.46 -12.17 4.87
CA HIS A 92 -5.12 -12.70 5.16
C HIS A 92 -4.95 -13.03 6.65
N GLU A 93 -6.06 -13.32 7.34
CA GLU A 93 -6.13 -13.73 8.76
C GLU A 93 -5.88 -15.25 8.96
N SER A 94 -5.05 -15.88 8.13
CA SER A 94 -4.71 -17.29 8.36
C SER A 94 -3.24 -17.52 8.04
N ASP A 95 -2.40 -16.98 8.92
CA ASP A 95 -1.11 -17.60 9.24
C ASP A 95 -1.32 -18.53 10.45
#